data_AF-A0A955YWQ8-F1
#
_entry.id   AF-A0A955YWQ8-F1
#
_cell.length_a   1.000
_cell.length_b   1.000
_cell.length_c   1.000
_cell.angle_alpha   90.00
_cell.angle_beta   90.00
_cell.angle_gamma   90.00
#
_symmetry.space_group_name_H-M   'P 1'
#
loop_
_entity.id
_entity.type
_entity.pdbx_description
1 polymer ?
#
loop_
_entity_poly.entity_id
_entity_poly.type
_entity_poly.pdbx_seq_one_letter_code
_entity_poly.pdbx_strand_id
1 'polypeptide(L)'
;AGILGDAVNTEHLHDLGKLTFGFMVFWAYVSFSQMMLIWYAGIPEEAVYYHLRWGDHGWTSVSIFLLVGHFVLPFFFLMSRNVKRRLALLGIGTAWMLLMHVVDIYWYVLPHFGNNAIVADFAQSMEQGLQVRFEPSLMDVAALMAVAGVYLSVVFSIMKKYPVIPVGDPRLSRSLHFHNA
;
A
#
# COMPACT_ATOMS: atom_id res chain seq x y z
N ALA A 1 10.86 -14.04 -25.46
CA ALA A 1 9.62 -14.24 -24.70
C ALA A 1 9.99 -14.70 -23.29
N GLY A 2 9.36 -14.17 -22.25
CA GLY A 2 9.61 -14.61 -20.86
C GLY A 2 9.03 -16.00 -20.57
N ILE A 3 9.20 -16.49 -19.33
CA ILE A 3 8.75 -17.82 -18.87
C ILE A 3 7.27 -18.11 -19.15
N LEU A 4 6.44 -17.07 -19.29
CA LEU A 4 4.99 -17.16 -19.48
C LEU A 4 4.53 -17.22 -20.95
N GLY A 5 5.43 -17.05 -21.94
CA GLY A 5 5.08 -17.10 -23.36
C GLY A 5 3.84 -16.24 -23.70
N ASP A 6 2.88 -16.85 -24.39
CA ASP A 6 1.58 -16.24 -24.78
C ASP A 6 0.45 -16.50 -23.76
N ALA A 7 0.75 -17.07 -22.58
CA ALA A 7 -0.28 -17.40 -21.60
C ALA A 7 -0.96 -16.16 -20.98
N VAL A 8 -0.28 -15.01 -20.98
CA VAL A 8 -0.80 -13.75 -20.48
C VAL A 8 -0.99 -12.76 -21.63
N ASN A 9 -2.24 -12.40 -21.89
CA ASN A 9 -2.61 -11.45 -22.93
C ASN A 9 -2.88 -10.05 -22.35
N THR A 10 -3.13 -9.09 -23.24
CA THR A 10 -3.41 -7.69 -22.85
C THR A 10 -4.74 -7.53 -22.10
N GLU A 11 -5.69 -8.45 -22.27
CA GLU A 11 -6.98 -8.42 -21.57
C GLU A 11 -6.85 -8.89 -20.11
N HIS A 12 -6.00 -9.89 -19.84
CA HIS A 12 -5.62 -10.27 -18.47
C HIS A 12 -4.96 -9.10 -17.73
N LEU A 13 -4.05 -8.36 -18.38
CA LEU A 13 -3.43 -7.17 -17.78
C LEU A 13 -4.46 -6.07 -17.53
N HIS A 14 -5.38 -5.87 -18.47
CA HIS A 14 -6.43 -4.87 -18.34
C HIS A 14 -7.35 -5.17 -17.15
N ASP A 15 -7.73 -6.42 -16.95
CA ASP A 15 -8.60 -6.83 -15.84
C ASP A 15 -7.88 -6.77 -14.49
N LEU A 16 -6.61 -7.17 -14.42
CA LEU A 16 -5.78 -6.93 -13.23
C LEU A 16 -5.70 -5.44 -12.92
N GLY A 17 -5.50 -4.59 -13.92
CA GLY A 17 -5.50 -3.14 -13.75
C GLY A 17 -6.83 -2.57 -13.25
N LYS A 18 -7.98 -3.11 -13.69
CA LYS A 18 -9.30 -2.76 -13.15
C LYS A 18 -9.44 -3.19 -11.69
N LEU A 19 -9.00 -4.41 -11.36
CA LEU A 19 -9.06 -4.95 -10.00
C LEU A 19 -8.22 -4.11 -9.04
N THR A 20 -6.97 -3.81 -9.41
CA THR A 20 -6.09 -2.95 -8.62
C THR A 20 -6.66 -1.55 -8.44
N PHE A 21 -7.23 -0.95 -9.50
CA PHE A 21 -7.90 0.34 -9.41
C PHE A 21 -9.10 0.29 -8.45
N GLY A 22 -9.92 -0.76 -8.54
CA GLY A 22 -11.07 -0.97 -7.64
C GLY A 22 -10.66 -1.09 -6.18
N PHE A 23 -9.62 -1.89 -5.88
CA PHE A 23 -9.10 -2.01 -4.51
C PHE A 23 -8.48 -0.73 -3.97
N MET A 24 -7.83 0.07 -4.82
CA MET A 24 -7.30 1.37 -4.42
C MET A 24 -8.44 2.34 -4.03
N VAL A 25 -9.53 2.37 -4.80
CA VAL A 25 -10.72 3.17 -4.45
C VAL A 25 -11.38 2.64 -3.17
N PHE A 26 -11.46 1.31 -3.02
CA PHE A 26 -11.98 0.69 -1.81
C PHE A 26 -11.14 1.04 -0.56
N TRP A 27 -9.81 0.99 -0.67
CA TRP A 27 -8.92 1.42 0.40
C TRP A 27 -9.19 2.89 0.78
N ALA A 28 -9.30 3.78 -0.21
CA ALA A 28 -9.58 5.19 0.06
C ALA A 28 -10.94 5.40 0.74
N TYR A 29 -11.95 4.63 0.34
CA TYR A 29 -13.27 4.63 0.98
C TYR A 29 -13.19 4.21 2.45
N VAL A 30 -12.51 3.09 2.76
CA VAL A 30 -12.39 2.60 4.15
C VAL A 30 -11.61 3.60 5.01
N SER A 31 -10.45 4.05 4.53
CA SER A 31 -9.59 5.01 5.25
C SER A 31 -10.30 6.33 5.51
N PHE A 32 -11.04 6.86 4.53
CA PHE A 32 -11.82 8.09 4.70
C PHE A 32 -13.00 7.86 5.65
N SER A 33 -13.73 6.76 5.51
CA SER A 33 -14.88 6.46 6.36
C SER A 33 -14.47 6.32 7.83
N GLN A 34 -13.34 5.68 8.10
CA GLN A 34 -12.78 5.59 9.45
C GLN A 34 -12.50 6.97 10.03
N MET A 35 -11.80 7.83 9.28
CA MET A 35 -11.47 9.18 9.71
C MET A 35 -12.74 10.01 9.98
N MET A 36 -13.69 9.97 9.05
CA MET A 36 -14.93 10.74 9.14
C MET A 36 -15.76 10.33 10.36
N LEU A 37 -15.90 9.02 10.62
CA LEU A 37 -16.68 8.52 11.75
C LEU A 37 -16.05 8.92 13.10
N ILE A 38 -14.73 8.77 13.24
CA ILE A 38 -14.04 9.14 14.50
C ILE A 38 -14.09 10.66 14.71
N TRP A 39 -13.89 11.43 13.65
CA TRP A 39 -13.98 12.89 13.71
C TRP A 39 -15.40 13.37 14.04
N TYR A 40 -16.43 12.75 13.44
CA TYR A 40 -17.83 13.12 13.66
C TYR A 40 -18.33 12.74 15.06
N ALA A 41 -17.97 11.55 15.56
CA ALA A 41 -18.38 11.10 16.89
C ALA A 41 -17.66 11.86 18.02
N GLY A 42 -16.41 12.28 17.78
CA GLY A 42 -15.66 13.12 18.72
C GLY A 42 -15.40 12.48 20.09
N ILE A 43 -15.44 11.14 20.17
CA ILE A 43 -15.22 10.39 21.41
C ILE A 43 -13.75 10.55 21.82
N PRO A 44 -13.45 11.08 23.02
CA PRO A 44 -12.09 11.44 23.42
C PRO A 44 -11.10 10.28 23.29
N GLU A 45 -11.49 9.07 23.69
CA GLU A 45 -10.65 7.87 23.71
C GLU A 45 -10.20 7.47 22.30
N GLU A 46 -11.04 7.67 21.28
CA GLU A 46 -10.74 7.30 19.89
C GLU A 46 -10.13 8.47 19.11
N ALA A 47 -10.49 9.71 19.45
CA ALA A 47 -10.02 10.93 18.79
C ALA A 47 -8.51 11.16 18.97
N VAL A 48 -7.90 10.64 20.05
CA VAL A 48 -6.44 10.73 20.28
C VAL A 48 -5.66 10.21 19.07
N TYR A 49 -6.14 9.15 18.42
CA TYR A 49 -5.48 8.55 17.26
C TYR A 49 -5.24 9.55 16.13
N TYR A 50 -6.27 10.32 15.75
CA TYR A 50 -6.17 11.32 14.69
C TYR A 50 -5.57 12.62 15.20
N HIS A 51 -5.76 12.96 16.48
CA HIS A 51 -5.16 14.15 17.08
C HIS A 51 -3.63 14.11 17.07
N LEU A 52 -3.02 12.96 17.38
CA LEU A 52 -1.56 12.75 17.28
C LEU A 52 -0.98 12.95 15.86
N ARG A 53 -1.84 12.85 14.84
CA ARG A 53 -1.44 12.92 13.42
C ARG A 53 -1.75 14.25 12.76
N TRP A 54 -2.87 14.88 13.16
CA TRP A 54 -3.37 16.13 12.61
C TRP A 54 -3.19 17.36 13.52
N GLY A 55 -2.66 17.17 14.74
CA GLY A 55 -2.35 18.25 15.68
C GLY A 55 -1.08 19.04 15.35
N ASP A 56 -0.83 20.08 16.13
CA ASP A 56 0.33 20.98 15.95
C ASP A 56 1.65 20.22 16.10
N HIS A 57 2.49 20.29 15.06
CA HIS A 57 3.76 19.56 14.90
C HIS A 57 3.66 18.04 14.65
N GLY A 58 2.46 17.53 14.31
CA GLY A 58 2.23 16.11 14.01
C GLY A 58 2.57 15.65 12.59
N TRP A 59 2.18 14.41 12.29
CA TRP A 59 2.36 13.71 11.01
C TRP A 59 1.50 14.26 9.84
N THR A 60 1.10 15.53 9.91
CA THR A 60 0.14 16.14 8.96
C THR A 60 0.71 16.20 7.54
N SER A 61 2.00 16.48 7.40
CA SER A 61 2.68 16.46 6.09
C SER A 61 2.63 15.07 5.46
N VAL A 62 2.88 14.01 6.24
CA VAL A 62 2.80 12.62 5.79
C VAL A 62 1.34 12.24 5.47
N SER A 63 0.37 12.67 6.27
CA SER A 63 -1.06 12.44 6.02
C SER A 63 -1.51 13.03 4.68
N ILE A 64 -1.12 14.29 4.38
CA ILE A 64 -1.43 14.95 3.11
C ILE A 64 -0.69 14.27 1.96
N PHE A 65 0.59 13.96 2.15
CA PHE A 65 1.38 13.24 1.16
C PHE A 65 0.78 11.86 0.84
N LEU A 66 0.27 11.15 1.84
CA LEU A 66 -0.36 9.86 1.67
C LEU A 66 -1.70 9.98 0.94
N LEU A 67 -2.53 10.98 1.26
CA LEU A 67 -3.75 11.27 0.52
C LEU A 67 -3.45 11.50 -0.98
N VAL A 68 -2.46 12.33 -1.28
CA VAL A 68 -2.09 12.64 -2.67
C VAL A 68 -1.41 11.46 -3.35
N GLY A 69 -0.43 10.84 -2.69
CA GLY A 69 0.43 9.81 -3.26
C GLY A 69 -0.22 8.42 -3.33
N HIS A 70 -1.08 8.07 -2.38
CA HIS A 70 -1.71 6.75 -2.30
C HIS A 70 -3.06 6.71 -3.03
N PHE A 71 -3.78 7.83 -3.09
CA PHE A 71 -5.08 7.92 -3.75
C PHE A 71 -5.06 8.83 -4.99
N VAL A 72 -4.85 10.14 -4.84
CA VAL A 72 -5.07 11.09 -5.95
C VAL A 72 -4.21 10.80 -7.19
N LEU A 73 -2.90 10.64 -7.00
CA LEU A 73 -1.95 10.39 -8.09
C LEU A 73 -2.21 9.02 -8.75
N PRO A 74 -2.28 7.89 -8.01
CA PRO A 74 -2.60 6.59 -8.60
C PRO A 74 -3.99 6.55 -9.25
N PHE A 75 -4.96 7.28 -8.71
CA PHE A 75 -6.30 7.36 -9.26
C PHE A 75 -6.29 7.95 -10.67
N PHE A 76 -5.72 9.13 -10.87
CA PHE A 76 -5.64 9.75 -12.20
C PHE A 76 -4.73 8.96 -13.15
N PHE A 77 -3.63 8.40 -12.65
CA PHE A 77 -2.72 7.61 -13.46
C PHE A 77 -3.36 6.31 -13.96
N LEU A 78 -3.97 5.53 -13.06
CA LEU A 78 -4.57 4.22 -13.40
C LEU A 78 -5.96 4.34 -14.02
N MET A 79 -6.61 5.50 -13.97
CA MET A 79 -7.92 5.71 -14.61
C MET A 79 -7.88 5.38 -16.11
N SER A 80 -6.80 5.78 -16.80
CA SER A 80 -6.66 5.59 -18.25
C SER A 80 -6.61 4.12 -18.66
N ARG A 81 -7.41 3.75 -19.65
CA ARG A 81 -7.39 2.41 -20.27
C ARG A 81 -6.01 2.04 -20.83
N ASN A 82 -5.30 3.02 -21.40
CA ASN A 82 -4.00 2.78 -22.04
C ASN A 82 -2.92 2.35 -21.04
N VAL A 83 -2.97 2.89 -19.82
CA VAL A 83 -2.05 2.52 -18.73
C VAL A 83 -2.29 1.07 -18.32
N LYS A 84 -3.55 0.65 -18.19
CA LYS A 84 -3.93 -0.71 -17.79
C LYS A 84 -3.60 -1.80 -18.83
N ARG A 85 -3.45 -1.45 -20.12
CA ARG A 85 -3.12 -2.42 -21.19
C ARG A 85 -1.62 -2.55 -21.49
N ARG A 86 -0.79 -1.66 -20.93
CA ARG A 86 0.67 -1.66 -21.14
C ARG A 86 1.37 -2.15 -19.88
N LEU A 87 2.03 -3.31 -19.96
CA LEU A 87 2.70 -3.94 -18.82
C LEU A 87 3.67 -3.00 -18.10
N ALA A 88 4.47 -2.23 -18.84
CA ALA A 88 5.43 -1.30 -18.25
C ALA A 88 4.74 -0.18 -17.44
N LEU A 89 3.67 0.41 -17.97
CA LEU A 89 2.95 1.49 -17.29
C LEU A 89 2.16 0.98 -16.09
N LEU A 90 1.49 -0.17 -16.24
CA LEU A 90 0.80 -0.83 -15.14
C LEU A 90 1.80 -1.20 -14.03
N GLY A 91 2.97 -1.75 -14.39
CA GLY A 91 4.03 -2.11 -13.45
C GLY A 91 4.60 -0.92 -12.67
N ILE A 92 4.79 0.23 -13.33
CA ILE A 92 5.20 1.46 -12.65
C ILE A 92 4.12 1.92 -11.66
N GLY A 93 2.86 1.92 -12.07
CA GLY A 93 1.74 2.30 -11.20
C GLY A 93 1.58 1.39 -9.98
N THR A 94 1.71 0.07 -10.18
CA THR A 94 1.63 -0.90 -9.07
C THR A 94 2.83 -0.85 -8.15
N ALA A 95 4.05 -0.66 -8.68
CA ALA A 95 5.23 -0.46 -7.86
C ALA A 95 5.13 0.81 -7.00
N TRP A 96 4.61 1.90 -7.57
CA TRP A 96 4.33 3.13 -6.83
C TRP A 96 3.30 2.90 -5.70
N MET A 97 2.20 2.21 -5.97
CA MET A 97 1.22 1.87 -4.94
C MET A 97 1.82 0.99 -3.83
N LEU A 98 2.69 0.04 -4.17
CA LEU A 98 3.39 -0.78 -3.18
C LEU A 98 4.27 0.09 -2.26
N LEU A 99 5.00 1.04 -2.82
CA LEU A 99 5.82 1.98 -2.05
C LEU A 99 4.94 2.84 -1.14
N MET A 100 3.84 3.38 -1.66
CA MET A 100 2.91 4.18 -0.85
C MET A 100 2.23 3.37 0.25
N HIS A 101 2.01 2.08 0.02
CA HIS A 101 1.49 1.18 1.06
C HIS A 101 2.51 0.98 2.19
N VAL A 102 3.81 0.98 1.92
CA VAL A 102 4.84 1.00 2.98
C VAL A 102 4.72 2.29 3.80
N VAL A 103 4.56 3.44 3.15
CA VAL A 103 4.34 4.73 3.84
C VAL A 103 3.06 4.70 4.67
N ASP A 104 2.00 4.05 4.20
CA ASP A 104 0.75 3.84 4.92
C ASP A 104 0.96 3.05 6.22
N ILE A 105 1.70 1.94 6.16
CA ILE A 105 2.05 1.17 7.35
C ILE A 105 2.91 2.00 8.32
N TYR A 106 3.84 2.80 7.83
CA TYR A 106 4.63 3.71 8.68
C TYR A 106 3.72 4.73 9.39
N TRP A 107 2.73 5.28 8.67
CA TRP A 107 1.75 6.21 9.23
C TRP A 107 0.82 5.56 10.27
N TYR A 108 0.48 4.28 10.13
CA TYR A 108 -0.24 3.52 11.16
C TYR A 108 0.62 3.25 12.40
N VAL A 109 1.88 2.88 12.22
CA VAL A 109 2.72 2.30 13.27
C VAL A 109 3.50 3.39 14.02
N LEU A 110 4.35 4.16 13.34
CA LEU A 110 5.37 5.01 13.97
C LEU A 110 4.83 6.09 14.92
N PRO A 111 3.69 6.75 14.67
CA PRO A 111 3.15 7.72 15.63
C PRO A 111 2.87 7.12 17.02
N HIS A 112 2.71 5.79 17.13
CA HIS A 112 2.53 5.09 18.40
C HIS A 112 3.83 4.59 19.02
N PHE A 113 4.91 4.47 18.23
CA PHE A 113 6.23 3.98 18.65
C PHE A 113 7.25 5.08 18.96
N GLY A 114 6.90 6.36 18.77
CA GLY A 114 7.66 7.50 19.32
C GLY A 114 7.81 7.47 20.87
N ASN A 115 7.30 6.40 21.48
CA ASN A 115 7.21 6.09 22.88
C ASN A 115 8.44 5.39 23.47
N ASN A 116 9.58 5.33 22.78
CA ASN A 116 10.86 4.99 23.44
C ASN A 116 11.43 6.16 24.27
N ALA A 117 10.64 7.22 24.45
CA ALA A 117 10.74 8.20 25.55
C ALA A 117 9.61 8.04 26.60
N ILE A 118 8.76 7.01 26.50
CA ILE A 118 7.57 6.81 27.36
C ILE A 118 7.81 5.65 28.32
N VAL A 119 8.65 5.95 29.31
CA VAL A 119 8.40 5.59 30.72
C VAL A 119 8.87 6.74 31.64
N ALA A 120 9.76 7.62 31.17
CA ALA A 120 10.25 8.74 31.98
C ALA A 120 9.45 10.05 31.84
N ASP A 121 8.79 10.30 30.69
CA ASP A 121 8.50 11.70 30.31
C ASP A 121 7.03 12.06 30.09
N PHE A 122 6.09 11.19 30.47
CA PHE A 122 4.64 11.47 30.31
C PHE A 122 4.18 12.73 31.10
N ALA A 123 4.94 13.15 32.12
CA ALA A 123 4.69 14.39 32.85
C ALA A 123 5.43 15.63 32.28
N GLN A 124 6.55 15.48 31.55
CA GLN A 124 7.34 16.59 30.99
C GLN A 124 6.99 16.90 29.52
N SER A 125 6.50 15.91 28.77
CA SER A 125 6.09 16.04 27.36
C SER A 125 4.79 16.82 27.12
N MET A 126 4.08 17.19 28.19
CA MET A 126 2.89 18.05 28.10
C MET A 126 3.25 19.54 27.98
N GLU A 127 4.50 19.93 28.31
CA GLU A 127 5.01 21.31 28.14
C GLU A 127 5.90 21.52 26.92
N GLN A 128 6.55 20.47 26.41
CA GLN A 128 7.37 20.55 25.20
C GLN A 128 6.79 19.63 24.14
N GLY A 129 6.07 20.21 23.17
CA GLY A 129 5.45 19.50 22.06
C GLY A 129 6.40 18.47 21.46
N LEU A 130 6.14 17.19 21.76
CA LEU A 130 6.95 16.06 21.36
C LEU A 130 6.91 15.91 19.83
N GLN A 131 7.91 16.47 19.16
CA GLN A 131 8.02 16.43 17.71
C GLN A 131 8.53 15.06 17.25
N VAL A 132 7.64 14.08 17.04
CA VAL A 132 7.98 12.84 16.35
C VAL A 132 8.12 13.15 14.86
N ARG A 133 9.35 13.38 14.41
CA ARG A 133 9.66 13.62 12.99
C ARG A 133 9.67 12.31 12.20
N PHE A 134 9.33 12.40 10.91
CA PHE A 134 9.49 11.28 9.97
C PHE A 134 10.99 11.06 9.71
N GLU A 135 11.62 10.24 10.54
CA GLU A 135 13.02 9.86 10.39
C GLU A 135 13.13 8.34 10.16
N PRO A 136 13.00 7.88 8.90
CA PRO A 136 13.14 6.46 8.60
C PRO A 136 14.55 6.00 8.96
N SER A 137 14.64 5.02 9.86
CA SER A 137 15.91 4.45 10.27
C SER A 137 16.41 3.47 9.21
N LEU A 138 17.73 3.35 9.08
CA LEU A 138 18.35 2.31 8.26
C LEU A 138 17.87 0.91 8.68
N MET A 139 17.53 0.74 9.96
CA MET A 139 17.01 -0.52 10.50
C MET A 139 15.62 -0.86 9.97
N ASP A 140 14.76 0.14 9.74
CA ASP A 140 13.40 -0.10 9.24
C ASP A 140 13.43 -0.56 7.78
N VAL A 141 14.32 0.03 6.98
CA VAL A 141 14.58 -0.40 5.59
C VAL A 141 15.20 -1.79 5.57
N ALA A 142 16.19 -2.07 6.44
CA ALA A 142 16.82 -3.38 6.53
C ALA A 142 15.81 -4.47 6.93
N ALA A 143 14.92 -4.20 7.89
CA ALA A 143 13.87 -5.12 8.31
C ALA A 143 12.88 -5.40 7.17
N LEU A 144 12.43 -4.38 6.45
CA LEU A 144 11.54 -4.54 5.31
C LEU A 144 12.20 -5.38 4.20
N MET A 145 13.47 -5.09 3.88
CA MET A 145 14.22 -5.83 2.88
C MET A 145 14.49 -7.27 3.30
N ALA A 146 14.71 -7.54 4.59
CA ALA A 146 14.87 -8.89 5.11
C ALA A 146 13.58 -9.71 4.94
N VAL A 147 12.43 -9.15 5.35
CA VAL A 147 11.13 -9.83 5.20
C VAL A 147 10.78 -10.05 3.73
N ALA A 148 10.93 -9.01 2.90
CA ALA A 148 10.70 -9.11 1.46
C ALA A 148 11.63 -10.12 0.79
N GLY A 149 12.91 -10.15 1.19
CA GLY A 149 13.90 -11.08 0.67
C GLY A 149 13.57 -12.53 1.01
N VAL A 150 13.20 -12.82 2.26
CA VAL A 150 12.76 -14.16 2.69
C VAL A 150 11.50 -14.57 1.93
N TYR A 151 10.51 -13.69 1.85
CA TYR A 151 9.26 -13.94 1.11
C TYR A 151 9.53 -14.27 -0.37
N LEU A 152 10.28 -13.41 -1.06
CA LEU A 152 10.61 -13.61 -2.48
C LEU A 152 11.44 -14.89 -2.69
N SER A 153 12.37 -15.18 -1.78
CA SER A 153 13.15 -16.42 -1.84
C SER A 153 12.26 -17.66 -1.77
N VAL A 154 11.29 -17.68 -0.85
CA VAL A 154 10.32 -18.78 -0.74
C VAL A 154 9.46 -18.88 -2.00
N VAL A 155 8.88 -17.76 -2.46
CA VAL A 155 8.04 -17.73 -3.66
C VAL A 155 8.79 -18.23 -4.89
N PHE A 156 10.00 -17.71 -5.16
CA PHE A 156 10.79 -18.14 -6.31
C PHE A 156 11.26 -19.59 -6.17
N SER A 157 11.53 -20.07 -4.96
CA SER A 157 11.86 -21.48 -4.73
C SER A 157 10.69 -22.40 -5.06
N ILE A 158 9.45 -21.99 -4.77
CA ILE A 158 8.24 -22.73 -5.14
C ILE A 158 8.01 -22.65 -6.66
N MET A 159 8.14 -21.47 -7.26
CA MET A 159 7.96 -21.28 -8.72
C MET A 159 8.98 -22.06 -9.57
N LYS A 160 10.17 -22.37 -9.02
CA LYS A 160 11.15 -23.25 -9.68
C LYS A 160 10.79 -24.73 -9.57
N LYS A 161 10.09 -25.12 -8.50
CA LYS A 161 9.74 -26.52 -8.22
C LYS A 161 8.49 -26.99 -8.98
N TYR A 162 7.55 -26.09 -9.23
CA TYR A 162 6.25 -26.42 -9.84
C TYR A 162 6.01 -25.62 -11.12
N PRO A 163 5.27 -26.18 -12.10
CA PRO A 163 4.93 -25.45 -13.32
C PRO A 163 4.07 -24.22 -13.00
N VAL A 164 4.48 -23.05 -13.54
CA VAL A 164 3.79 -21.77 -13.32
C VAL A 164 2.44 -21.70 -14.04
N ILE A 165 2.27 -22.48 -15.11
CA ILE A 165 1.00 -22.63 -15.83
C ILE A 165 0.32 -23.90 -15.28
N PRO A 166 -0.96 -23.83 -14.87
CA PRO A 166 -1.66 -24.97 -14.29
C PRO A 166 -2.08 -25.97 -15.38
N VAL A 167 -1.14 -26.83 -15.79
CA VAL A 167 -1.40 -27.90 -16.77
C VAL A 167 -2.43 -28.87 -16.21
N GLY A 168 -3.58 -29.00 -16.89
CA GLY A 168 -4.69 -29.87 -16.47
C GLY A 168 -5.88 -29.14 -15.84
N ASP A 169 -5.82 -27.81 -15.67
CA ASP A 169 -6.97 -27.03 -15.22
C ASP A 169 -8.06 -26.95 -16.31
N PRO A 170 -9.34 -27.29 -16.00
CA PRO A 170 -10.44 -27.25 -16.98
C PRO A 170 -10.71 -25.88 -17.61
N ARG A 171 -10.30 -24.78 -16.95
CA ARG A 171 -10.51 -23.40 -17.40
C ARG A 171 -9.32 -22.88 -18.21
N LEU A 172 -8.18 -23.59 -18.24
CA LEU A 172 -6.96 -23.11 -18.90
C LEU A 172 -7.20 -22.74 -20.37
N SER A 173 -7.90 -23.59 -21.14
CA SER A 173 -8.20 -23.32 -22.55
C SER A 173 -9.04 -22.05 -22.74
N ARG A 174 -10.03 -21.82 -21.87
CA ARG A 174 -10.85 -20.62 -21.87
C ARG A 174 -10.04 -19.37 -21.52
N SER A 175 -9.12 -19.48 -20.57
CA SER A 175 -8.24 -18.36 -20.16
C SER A 175 -7.24 -17.99 -21.26
N LEU A 176 -6.66 -18.96 -21.97
CA LEU A 176 -5.72 -18.68 -23.06
C LEU A 176 -6.37 -17.89 -24.20
N HIS A 177 -7.64 -18.18 -24.51
CA HIS A 177 -8.44 -17.48 -25.53
C HIS A 177 -9.30 -16.36 -24.95
N PHE A 178 -8.97 -15.85 -23.77
CA PHE A 178 -9.77 -14.82 -23.11
C PHE A 178 -9.72 -13.49 -23.86
N HIS A 179 -10.88 -12.97 -24.21
CA HIS A 179 -11.05 -11.63 -24.77
C HIS A 179 -12.19 -10.92 -24.04
N ASN A 180 -11.94 -9.68 -23.61
CA ASN A 180 -13.01 -8.81 -23.12
C ASN A 180 -13.95 -8.43 -24.26
N ALA A 181 -15.25 -8.48 -23.98
CA ALA A 181 -16.30 -7.99 -24.88
C ALA A 181 -16.22 -6.46 -25.06
#